data_AF-A0A844Z2E6-F1
#
_entry.id   AF-A0A844Z2E6-F1
#
_cell.length_a   1.000
_cell.length_b   1.000
_cell.length_c   1.000
_cell.angle_alpha   90.00
_cell.angle_beta   90.00
_cell.angle_gamma   90.00
#
_symmetry.space_group_name_H-M   'P 1'
#
loop_
_entity.id
_entity.type
_entity.pdbx_description
1 polymer ?
#
loop_
_entity_poly.entity_id
_entity_poly.type
_entity_poly.pdbx_seq_one_letter_code
_entity_poly.pdbx_strand_id
1 'polypeptide(L)'
;MRDDVLTAIVTGGGGKERLVEAADAILDAAEVGPGVFNALTEQANRPRWRDKIAELYINMLLSGPQTHAVNIVSNTLTAMAQLPEFAGAALIGRARQAFTRQALDRVLGSEVGARAFGLLQGAREGARMFAQGLRTGEPADFVSKVEGQQFRAISGLKGEVIRVPTRLLTAEDEFFKGVARRMELNAQAVRVARGEGLTGDALRARIAELSANPTDDMLARALDYGRYLTFQRKLGPSGQDISNFANRNLVAKVFLPFVRTPINLLKFAVERSPAAPILREWRKDFAAGGASRDLAIARATIGTGMGMLAYEAALQGFITGSPPTDQAKARLLYADGWKPYSIRIGDTYYSYRRLDPFSTTLGMGADMALMPEGMSETQRENEAVILTASIMGNLASKTWLSGISDLLEALSDPQRNAERLLERLAGSFTVPTGVNQVARVMDPTQRETDGVRDAVQNRIPGLSDNLLPRRNIWGAPIVDQGGLGPDIVSPIWQSEAARDPVNLELMQLDYAPGYPQRKVGGVELSPEEYDAYLAQSGQAAHDELARLVRSPEWRAMPDDDRIDAAQRIVREARADARAQLFGGSPAADEWADFEPVE
;
A
#
# COMPACT_ATOMS: atom_id res chain seq x y z
N MET A 1 -25.57 -9.12 16.52
CA MET A 1 -25.57 -10.53 16.05
C MET A 1 -26.68 -10.82 15.05
N ARG A 2 -27.98 -10.63 15.37
CA ARG A 2 -29.08 -10.89 14.41
C ARG A 2 -29.03 -9.99 13.18
N ASP A 3 -28.85 -8.68 13.37
CA ASP A 3 -28.71 -7.72 12.26
C ASP A 3 -27.44 -7.99 11.44
N ASP A 4 -26.34 -8.37 12.10
CA ASP A 4 -25.09 -8.70 11.43
C ASP A 4 -25.19 -9.91 10.50
N VAL A 5 -25.98 -10.90 10.91
CA VAL A 5 -26.26 -12.12 10.14
C VAL A 5 -27.16 -11.76 8.96
N LEU A 6 -28.19 -10.95 9.18
CA LEU A 6 -29.11 -10.51 8.11
C LEU A 6 -28.40 -9.66 7.06
N THR A 7 -27.59 -8.67 7.45
CA THR A 7 -26.78 -7.89 6.50
C THR A 7 -25.78 -8.75 5.75
N ALA A 8 -25.11 -9.70 6.44
CA ALA A 8 -24.17 -10.60 5.77
C ALA A 8 -24.89 -11.48 4.73
N ILE A 9 -26.06 -12.02 5.06
CA ILE A 9 -26.90 -12.79 4.12
C ILE A 9 -27.33 -11.93 2.93
N VAL A 10 -27.76 -10.69 3.17
CA VAL A 10 -28.17 -9.75 2.10
C VAL A 10 -27.01 -9.40 1.19
N THR A 11 -25.84 -9.11 1.74
CA THR A 11 -24.64 -8.82 0.96
C THR A 11 -24.17 -10.08 0.22
N GLY A 12 -24.04 -11.22 0.90
CA GLY A 12 -23.62 -12.51 0.33
C GLY A 12 -24.52 -13.00 -0.81
N GLY A 13 -25.83 -12.73 -0.74
CA GLY A 13 -26.80 -12.97 -1.81
C GLY A 13 -26.75 -11.98 -2.99
N GLY A 14 -25.73 -11.12 -3.08
CA GLY A 14 -25.54 -10.14 -4.16
C GLY A 14 -26.30 -8.83 -4.00
N GLY A 15 -26.76 -8.52 -2.78
CA GLY A 15 -27.43 -7.27 -2.41
C GLY A 15 -28.95 -7.33 -2.48
N LYS A 16 -29.60 -6.27 -1.96
CA LYS A 16 -31.07 -6.20 -1.81
C LYS A 16 -31.84 -6.40 -3.12
N GLU A 17 -31.42 -5.76 -4.21
CA GLU A 17 -32.06 -5.92 -5.53
C GLU A 17 -32.00 -7.36 -6.02
N ARG A 18 -30.86 -8.04 -5.92
CA ARG A 18 -30.74 -9.44 -6.35
C ARG A 18 -31.57 -10.38 -5.49
N LEU A 19 -31.71 -10.08 -4.20
CA LEU A 19 -32.61 -10.84 -3.33
C LEU A 19 -34.08 -10.57 -3.60
N VAL A 20 -34.44 -9.35 -4.02
CA VAL A 20 -35.79 -9.03 -4.47
C VAL A 20 -36.06 -9.67 -5.82
N GLU A 21 -35.17 -9.57 -6.80
CA GLU A 21 -35.25 -10.29 -8.08
C GLU A 21 -35.31 -11.81 -7.88
N ALA A 22 -34.53 -12.37 -6.95
CA ALA A 22 -34.58 -13.79 -6.61
C ALA A 22 -35.87 -14.15 -5.87
N ALA A 23 -36.39 -13.29 -4.99
CA ALA A 23 -37.66 -13.49 -4.30
C ALA A 23 -38.84 -13.40 -5.27
N ASP A 24 -38.85 -12.43 -6.17
CA ASP A 24 -39.84 -12.27 -7.23
C ASP A 24 -39.77 -13.45 -8.20
N ALA A 25 -38.57 -13.88 -8.61
CA ALA A 25 -38.39 -15.10 -9.40
C ALA A 25 -38.81 -16.38 -8.64
N ILE A 26 -38.67 -16.43 -7.32
CA ILE A 26 -39.16 -17.52 -6.46
C ILE A 26 -40.69 -17.50 -6.38
N LEU A 27 -41.30 -16.32 -6.28
CA LEU A 27 -42.76 -16.14 -6.27
C LEU A 27 -43.35 -16.52 -7.63
N ASP A 28 -42.74 -16.10 -8.74
CA ASP A 28 -43.10 -16.49 -10.10
C ASP A 28 -42.87 -17.99 -10.34
N ALA A 29 -41.81 -18.57 -9.78
CA ALA A 29 -41.51 -20.01 -9.91
C ALA A 29 -42.40 -20.90 -9.03
N ALA A 30 -42.91 -20.39 -7.91
CA ALA A 30 -43.84 -21.10 -7.04
C ALA A 30 -45.17 -21.41 -7.74
N GLU A 31 -45.52 -20.64 -8.78
CA GLU A 31 -46.68 -20.90 -9.65
C GLU A 31 -46.42 -22.00 -10.71
N VAL A 32 -45.16 -22.35 -10.99
CA VAL A 32 -44.75 -23.23 -12.10
C VAL A 32 -43.99 -24.48 -11.62
N GLY A 33 -44.34 -25.02 -10.47
CA GLY A 33 -43.93 -26.37 -10.03
C GLY A 33 -42.44 -26.60 -9.69
N PRO A 34 -42.11 -27.71 -9.00
CA PRO A 34 -40.82 -27.90 -8.30
C PRO A 34 -39.57 -27.97 -9.19
N GLY A 35 -39.73 -28.42 -10.44
CA GLY A 35 -38.61 -28.54 -11.39
C GLY A 35 -38.15 -27.20 -11.96
N VAL A 36 -39.08 -26.28 -12.20
CA VAL A 36 -38.81 -24.93 -12.70
C VAL A 36 -38.24 -24.06 -11.59
N PHE A 37 -38.68 -24.25 -10.34
CA PHE A 37 -38.09 -23.63 -9.15
C PHE A 37 -36.60 -23.93 -8.98
N ASN A 38 -36.19 -25.20 -9.09
CA ASN A 38 -34.77 -25.57 -8.98
C ASN A 38 -33.96 -25.00 -10.15
N ALA A 39 -34.49 -25.02 -11.37
CA ALA A 39 -33.82 -24.46 -12.55
C ALA A 39 -33.69 -22.92 -12.50
N LEU A 40 -34.72 -22.21 -12.04
CA LEU A 40 -34.74 -20.75 -11.90
C LEU A 40 -33.87 -20.29 -10.72
N THR A 41 -33.87 -21.02 -9.60
CA THR A 41 -32.97 -20.75 -8.46
C THR A 41 -31.51 -21.00 -8.85
N GLU A 42 -31.24 -22.02 -9.65
CA GLU A 42 -29.91 -22.26 -10.22
C GLU A 42 -29.54 -21.16 -11.24
N GLN A 43 -30.47 -20.68 -12.05
CA GLN A 43 -30.24 -19.62 -13.04
C GLN A 43 -30.07 -18.22 -12.43
N ALA A 44 -30.79 -17.89 -11.36
CA ALA A 44 -30.65 -16.63 -10.61
C ALA A 44 -29.35 -16.59 -9.76
N ASN A 45 -28.89 -17.76 -9.29
CA ASN A 45 -27.62 -17.90 -8.57
C ASN A 45 -26.41 -18.14 -9.50
N ARG A 46 -26.62 -18.31 -10.81
CA ARG A 46 -25.49 -18.47 -11.75
C ARG A 46 -24.64 -17.19 -11.75
N PRO A 47 -23.32 -17.31 -11.56
CA PRO A 47 -22.41 -16.18 -11.64
C PRO A 47 -22.44 -15.55 -13.03
N ARG A 48 -22.57 -14.22 -13.11
CA ARG A 48 -22.52 -13.50 -14.39
C ARG A 48 -21.10 -13.53 -14.95
N TRP A 49 -20.95 -13.32 -16.25
CA TRP A 49 -19.64 -13.27 -16.91
C TRP A 49 -18.69 -12.23 -16.25
N ARG A 50 -19.22 -11.09 -15.82
CA ARG A 50 -18.49 -10.06 -15.07
C ARG A 50 -17.97 -10.55 -13.71
N ASP A 51 -18.70 -11.43 -13.04
CA ASP A 51 -18.30 -11.99 -11.74
C ASP A 51 -17.12 -12.93 -11.92
N LYS A 52 -17.11 -13.70 -13.03
CA LYS A 52 -15.99 -14.57 -13.42
C LYS A 52 -14.74 -13.77 -13.79
N ILE A 53 -14.89 -12.67 -14.54
CA ILE A 53 -13.76 -11.79 -14.87
C ILE A 53 -13.20 -11.14 -13.61
N ALA A 54 -14.06 -10.62 -12.73
CA ALA A 54 -13.62 -10.05 -11.47
C ALA A 54 -12.87 -11.07 -10.60
N GLU A 55 -13.37 -12.30 -10.49
CA GLU A 55 -12.67 -13.39 -9.77
C GLU A 55 -11.30 -13.69 -10.38
N LEU A 56 -11.22 -13.84 -11.71
CA LEU A 56 -9.96 -14.10 -12.40
C LEU A 56 -8.95 -12.96 -12.16
N TYR A 57 -9.38 -11.72 -12.41
CA TYR A 57 -8.55 -10.53 -12.25
C TYR A 57 -8.02 -10.38 -10.82
N ILE A 58 -8.88 -10.54 -9.80
CA ILE A 58 -8.49 -10.45 -8.39
C ILE A 58 -7.45 -11.51 -8.04
N ASN A 59 -7.63 -12.75 -8.49
CA ASN A 59 -6.66 -13.81 -8.22
C ASN A 59 -5.34 -13.60 -8.98
N MET A 60 -5.38 -13.05 -10.20
CA MET A 60 -4.17 -12.66 -10.93
C MET A 60 -3.40 -11.55 -10.21
N LEU A 61 -4.11 -10.55 -9.66
CA LEU A 61 -3.52 -9.48 -8.87
C LEU A 61 -2.84 -10.01 -7.59
N LEU A 62 -3.47 -10.99 -6.92
CA LEU A 62 -3.01 -11.53 -5.65
C LEU A 62 -2.03 -12.69 -5.76
N SER A 63 -1.77 -13.21 -6.97
CA SER A 63 -0.89 -14.38 -7.20
C SER A 63 0.58 -14.19 -6.83
N GLY A 64 1.01 -12.97 -6.49
CA GLY A 64 2.41 -12.67 -6.19
C GLY A 64 2.82 -13.00 -4.75
N PRO A 65 3.90 -13.77 -4.51
CA PRO A 65 4.42 -14.04 -3.16
C PRO A 65 4.70 -12.80 -2.31
N GLN A 66 5.14 -11.69 -2.90
CA GLN A 66 5.35 -10.45 -2.15
C GLN A 66 4.04 -9.90 -1.52
N THR A 67 2.87 -10.19 -2.09
CA THR A 67 1.57 -9.77 -1.53
C THR A 67 1.31 -10.47 -0.19
N HIS A 68 1.59 -11.76 -0.14
CA HIS A 68 1.49 -12.58 1.06
C HIS A 68 2.52 -12.17 2.13
N ALA A 69 3.76 -11.90 1.70
CA ALA A 69 4.80 -11.41 2.61
C ALA A 69 4.42 -10.08 3.27
N VAL A 70 3.87 -9.12 2.50
CA VAL A 70 3.34 -7.87 3.07
C VAL A 70 2.25 -8.16 4.11
N ASN A 71 1.28 -9.02 3.79
CA ASN A 71 0.20 -9.37 4.73
C ASN A 71 0.73 -9.95 6.05
N ILE A 72 1.67 -10.90 5.94
CA ILE A 72 2.30 -11.57 7.09
C ILE A 72 3.08 -10.55 7.94
N VAL A 73 3.94 -9.74 7.32
CA VAL A 73 4.76 -8.75 8.05
C VAL A 73 3.87 -7.69 8.70
N SER A 74 2.91 -7.11 7.96
CA SER A 74 1.99 -6.09 8.46
C SER A 74 1.15 -6.58 9.63
N ASN A 75 0.54 -7.76 9.55
CA ASN A 75 -0.25 -8.30 10.67
C ASN A 75 0.62 -8.68 11.87
N THR A 76 1.85 -9.18 11.64
CA THR A 76 2.80 -9.48 12.72
C THR A 76 3.18 -8.22 13.48
N LEU A 77 3.60 -7.16 12.78
CA LEU A 77 3.92 -5.88 13.38
C LEU A 77 2.72 -5.28 14.11
N THR A 78 1.53 -5.39 13.51
CA THR A 78 0.28 -4.90 14.12
C THR A 78 -0.04 -5.63 15.42
N ALA A 79 0.10 -6.96 15.45
CA ALA A 79 -0.11 -7.75 16.67
C ALA A 79 0.91 -7.41 17.77
N MET A 80 2.18 -7.22 17.42
CA MET A 80 3.21 -6.82 18.38
C MET A 80 2.97 -5.41 18.93
N ALA A 81 2.57 -4.46 18.09
CA ALA A 81 2.28 -3.09 18.49
C ALA A 81 1.12 -2.96 19.49
N GLN A 82 0.27 -3.99 19.62
CA GLN A 82 -0.78 -4.00 20.65
C GLN A 82 -0.19 -4.00 22.07
N LEU A 83 0.97 -4.62 22.30
CA LEU A 83 1.56 -4.72 23.64
C LEU A 83 1.85 -3.34 24.27
N PRO A 84 2.59 -2.43 23.61
CA PRO A 84 2.79 -1.08 24.14
C PRO A 84 1.47 -0.29 24.25
N GLU A 85 0.51 -0.47 23.33
CA GLU A 85 -0.82 0.17 23.40
C GLU A 85 -1.57 -0.21 24.68
N PHE A 86 -1.66 -1.50 24.99
CA PHE A 86 -2.32 -1.96 26.21
C PHE A 86 -1.52 -1.61 27.47
N ALA A 87 -0.19 -1.55 27.40
CA ALA A 87 0.62 -1.06 28.51
C ALA A 87 0.34 0.42 28.80
N GLY A 88 0.29 1.26 27.76
CA GLY A 88 -0.12 2.66 27.87
C GLY A 88 -1.53 2.81 28.43
N ALA A 89 -2.47 2.00 27.95
CA ALA A 89 -3.84 1.99 28.47
C ALA A 89 -3.90 1.62 29.96
N ALA A 90 -3.10 0.64 30.38
CA ALA A 90 -3.03 0.25 31.80
C ALA A 90 -2.45 1.37 32.69
N LEU A 91 -1.47 2.12 32.18
CA LEU A 91 -0.92 3.30 32.87
C LEU A 91 -1.94 4.43 32.96
N ILE A 92 -2.62 4.76 31.86
CA ILE A 92 -3.68 5.77 31.82
C ILE A 92 -4.81 5.41 32.79
N GLY A 93 -5.26 4.15 32.76
CA GLY A 93 -6.29 3.67 33.68
C GLY A 93 -5.87 3.71 35.14
N ARG A 94 -4.60 3.43 35.45
CA ARG A 94 -4.04 3.57 36.81
C ARG A 94 -3.98 5.03 37.25
N ALA A 95 -3.53 5.94 36.40
CA ALA A 95 -3.51 7.37 36.69
C ALA A 95 -4.93 7.88 36.94
N ARG A 96 -5.89 7.53 36.09
CA ARG A 96 -7.30 7.84 36.27
C ARG A 96 -7.88 7.31 37.59
N GLN A 97 -7.47 6.11 38.01
CA GLN A 97 -7.85 5.55 39.30
C GLN A 97 -7.32 6.36 40.50
N ALA A 98 -6.12 6.94 40.40
CA ALA A 98 -5.58 7.77 41.47
C ALA A 98 -6.43 9.03 41.73
N PHE A 99 -7.09 9.56 40.70
CA PHE A 99 -7.95 10.76 40.82
C PHE A 99 -9.43 10.42 41.01
N THR A 100 -9.84 9.16 40.93
CA THR A 100 -11.24 8.73 41.01
C THR A 100 -11.42 7.66 42.09
N ARG A 101 -12.21 7.93 43.14
CA ARG A 101 -12.41 7.00 44.28
C ARG A 101 -13.28 5.75 43.98
N GLN A 102 -13.72 5.55 42.74
CA GLN A 102 -14.58 4.42 42.36
C GLN A 102 -13.76 3.20 41.91
N ALA A 103 -14.32 2.00 42.06
CA ALA A 103 -13.84 0.82 41.36
C ALA A 103 -14.03 1.04 39.85
N LEU A 104 -12.94 1.10 39.09
CA LEU A 104 -12.98 1.45 37.68
C LEU A 104 -12.71 0.24 36.81
N ASP A 105 -13.59 0.00 35.84
CA ASP A 105 -13.24 -0.75 34.63
C ASP A 105 -12.01 -0.08 33.99
N ARG A 106 -10.92 -0.83 33.90
CA ARG A 106 -9.63 -0.37 33.35
C ARG A 106 -8.83 -1.55 32.83
N VAL A 107 -7.89 -1.26 31.93
CA VAL A 107 -6.87 -2.22 31.53
C VAL A 107 -5.90 -2.44 32.69
N LEU A 108 -5.60 -3.69 33.00
CA LEU A 108 -4.64 -4.08 34.04
C LEU A 108 -3.26 -4.36 33.44
N GLY A 109 -2.19 -4.07 34.17
CA GLY A 109 -0.82 -4.41 33.73
C GLY A 109 -0.63 -5.92 33.51
N SER A 110 -1.31 -6.76 34.30
CA SER A 110 -1.31 -8.22 34.11
C SER A 110 -1.95 -8.67 32.79
N GLU A 111 -2.82 -7.86 32.18
CA GLU A 111 -3.37 -8.16 30.86
C GLU A 111 -2.31 -8.07 29.76
N VAL A 112 -1.30 -7.20 29.90
CA VAL A 112 -0.22 -7.09 28.91
C VAL A 112 0.57 -8.40 28.84
N GLY A 113 0.93 -8.97 29.99
CA GLY A 113 1.57 -10.28 30.08
C GLY A 113 0.68 -11.39 29.54
N ALA A 114 -0.62 -11.36 29.85
CA ALA A 114 -1.59 -12.32 29.33
C ALA A 114 -1.76 -12.24 27.80
N ARG A 115 -1.73 -11.04 27.22
CA ARG A 115 -1.74 -10.83 25.77
C ARG A 115 -0.48 -11.35 25.12
N ALA A 116 0.70 -11.07 25.69
CA ALA A 116 1.96 -11.61 25.18
C ALA A 116 1.98 -13.15 25.18
N PHE A 117 1.48 -13.76 26.26
CA PHE A 117 1.31 -15.21 26.32
C PHE A 117 0.26 -15.71 25.31
N GLY A 118 -0.86 -15.01 25.18
CA GLY A 118 -1.91 -15.29 24.20
C GLY A 118 -1.44 -15.16 22.75
N LEU A 119 -0.47 -14.29 22.46
CA LEU A 119 0.17 -14.18 21.15
C LEU A 119 0.93 -15.48 20.81
N LEU A 120 1.72 -16.00 21.76
CA LEU A 120 2.47 -17.25 21.58
C LEU A 120 1.54 -18.47 21.47
N GLN A 121 0.51 -18.57 22.33
CA GLN A 121 -0.50 -19.63 22.23
C GLN A 121 -1.28 -19.54 20.92
N GLY A 122 -1.66 -18.32 20.57
CA GLY A 122 -2.44 -17.99 19.39
C GLY A 122 -1.75 -18.34 18.09
N ALA A 123 -0.41 -18.34 18.04
CA ALA A 123 0.33 -18.82 16.87
C ALA A 123 0.07 -20.32 16.58
N ARG A 124 -0.02 -21.16 17.62
CA ARG A 124 -0.33 -22.60 17.45
C ARG A 124 -1.77 -22.83 16.99
N GLU A 125 -2.72 -22.10 17.55
CA GLU A 125 -4.12 -22.17 17.11
C GLU A 125 -4.29 -21.60 15.71
N GLY A 126 -3.69 -20.44 15.45
CA GLY A 126 -3.62 -19.80 14.15
C GLY A 126 -3.08 -20.76 13.09
N ALA A 127 -2.05 -21.57 13.39
CA ALA A 127 -1.54 -22.57 12.44
C ALA A 127 -2.59 -23.65 12.08
N ARG A 128 -3.41 -24.09 13.05
CA ARG A 128 -4.53 -25.01 12.77
C ARG A 128 -5.60 -24.34 11.93
N MET A 129 -5.91 -23.08 12.24
CA MET A 129 -6.87 -22.27 11.49
C MET A 129 -6.42 -21.98 10.07
N PHE A 130 -5.14 -21.71 9.87
CA PHE A 130 -4.49 -21.60 8.57
C PHE A 130 -4.66 -22.88 7.77
N ALA A 131 -4.31 -24.03 8.36
CA ALA A 131 -4.43 -25.33 7.69
C ALA A 131 -5.89 -25.64 7.33
N GLN A 132 -6.84 -25.27 8.19
CA GLN A 132 -8.27 -25.38 7.89
C GLN A 132 -8.66 -24.46 6.73
N GLY A 133 -8.32 -23.17 6.79
CA GLY A 133 -8.60 -22.20 5.75
C GLY A 133 -7.99 -22.56 4.39
N LEU A 134 -6.79 -23.15 4.39
CA LEU A 134 -6.14 -23.63 3.16
C LEU A 134 -6.85 -24.84 2.56
N ARG A 135 -7.46 -25.70 3.40
CA ARG A 135 -8.24 -26.86 2.95
C ARG A 135 -9.64 -26.46 2.47
N THR A 136 -10.34 -25.63 3.23
CA THR A 136 -11.75 -25.29 2.97
C THR A 136 -11.92 -24.08 2.05
N GLY A 137 -10.96 -23.16 2.03
CA GLY A 137 -11.09 -21.86 1.39
C GLY A 137 -12.22 -21.01 1.95
N GLU A 138 -12.58 -21.22 3.22
CA GLU A 138 -13.64 -20.51 3.90
C GLU A 138 -13.13 -19.89 5.21
N PRO A 139 -13.46 -18.62 5.49
CA PRO A 139 -13.28 -18.03 6.82
C PRO A 139 -13.95 -18.87 7.90
N ALA A 140 -13.37 -18.91 9.10
CA ALA A 140 -13.91 -19.71 10.20
C ALA A 140 -15.19 -19.10 10.80
N ASP A 141 -15.38 -17.79 10.68
CA ASP A 141 -16.56 -17.10 11.18
C ASP A 141 -17.65 -16.95 10.11
N PHE A 142 -18.91 -17.20 10.50
CA PHE A 142 -20.08 -17.24 9.60
C PHE A 142 -20.26 -15.97 8.77
N VAL A 143 -20.06 -14.81 9.39
CA VAL A 143 -20.23 -13.50 8.73
C VAL A 143 -19.23 -13.34 7.59
N SER A 144 -17.94 -13.59 7.85
CA SER A 144 -16.90 -13.53 6.83
C SER A 144 -17.09 -14.61 5.75
N LYS A 145 -17.61 -15.79 6.13
CA LYS A 145 -17.89 -16.90 5.22
C LYS A 145 -18.99 -16.56 4.21
N VAL A 146 -20.10 -15.96 4.65
CA VAL A 146 -21.20 -15.55 3.76
C VAL A 146 -20.77 -14.46 2.78
N GLU A 147 -19.89 -13.55 3.20
CA GLU A 147 -19.33 -12.51 2.33
C GLU A 147 -18.28 -13.07 1.34
N GLY A 148 -17.49 -14.07 1.75
CA GLY A 148 -16.50 -14.74 0.90
C GLY A 148 -17.08 -15.63 -0.21
N GLN A 149 -18.36 -16.03 -0.10
CA GLN A 149 -19.03 -16.82 -1.14
C GLN A 149 -19.21 -16.07 -2.46
N GLN A 150 -19.13 -14.74 -2.45
CA GLN A 150 -19.20 -13.91 -3.67
C GLN A 150 -18.04 -14.18 -4.65
N PHE A 151 -16.94 -14.80 -4.20
CA PHE A 151 -15.75 -15.06 -5.01
C PHE A 151 -15.72 -16.44 -5.68
N ARG A 152 -16.83 -17.19 -5.70
CA ARG A 152 -16.91 -18.52 -6.36
C ARG A 152 -17.72 -18.47 -7.65
N ALA A 153 -17.34 -17.59 -8.57
CA ALA A 153 -17.97 -17.42 -9.86
C ALA A 153 -17.53 -18.45 -10.92
N ILE A 154 -16.27 -18.90 -10.86
CA ILE A 154 -15.70 -19.91 -11.76
C ILE A 154 -15.87 -21.30 -11.11
N SER A 155 -16.56 -22.20 -11.80
CA SER A 155 -16.89 -23.53 -11.29
C SER A 155 -15.80 -24.58 -11.58
N GLY A 156 -15.85 -25.67 -10.82
CA GLY A 156 -15.01 -26.85 -11.00
C GLY A 156 -13.53 -26.63 -10.66
N LEU A 157 -12.69 -27.58 -11.08
CA LEU A 157 -11.24 -27.61 -10.80
C LEU A 157 -10.52 -26.33 -11.27
N LYS A 158 -10.95 -25.75 -12.39
CA LYS A 158 -10.38 -24.48 -12.90
C LYS A 158 -10.55 -23.35 -11.89
N GLY A 159 -11.75 -23.22 -11.32
CA GLY A 159 -12.02 -22.23 -10.28
C GLY A 159 -11.23 -22.50 -8.99
N GLU A 160 -11.01 -23.77 -8.63
CA GLU A 160 -10.19 -24.12 -7.45
C GLU A 160 -8.73 -23.72 -7.61
N VAL A 161 -8.15 -23.94 -8.80
CA VAL A 161 -6.77 -23.51 -9.11
C VAL A 161 -6.67 -21.99 -9.15
N ILE A 162 -7.62 -21.31 -9.80
CA ILE A 162 -7.63 -19.84 -9.87
C ILE A 162 -7.71 -19.23 -8.47
N ARG A 163 -8.48 -19.83 -7.54
CA ARG A 163 -8.66 -19.33 -6.18
C ARG A 163 -7.53 -19.64 -5.21
N VAL A 164 -6.44 -20.28 -5.63
CA VAL A 164 -5.30 -20.56 -4.73
C VAL A 164 -4.77 -19.31 -4.02
N PRO A 165 -4.55 -18.15 -4.70
CA PRO A 165 -4.08 -16.94 -4.03
C PRO A 165 -5.05 -16.38 -2.99
N THR A 166 -6.33 -16.24 -3.34
CA THR A 166 -7.36 -15.75 -2.39
C THR A 166 -7.60 -16.71 -1.24
N ARG A 167 -7.50 -18.03 -1.47
CA ARG A 167 -7.56 -19.05 -0.42
C ARG A 167 -6.38 -18.94 0.54
N LEU A 168 -5.17 -18.70 0.02
CA LEU A 168 -3.99 -18.53 0.85
C LEU A 168 -4.09 -17.25 1.71
N LEU A 169 -4.54 -16.12 1.13
CA LEU A 169 -4.82 -14.90 1.91
C LEU A 169 -5.86 -15.15 3.01
N THR A 170 -6.95 -15.86 2.69
CA THR A 170 -7.97 -16.21 3.69
C THR A 170 -7.36 -17.04 4.83
N ALA A 171 -6.48 -17.99 4.50
CA ALA A 171 -5.80 -18.81 5.50
C ALA A 171 -4.86 -17.97 6.39
N GLU A 172 -4.09 -17.04 5.82
CA GLU A 172 -3.26 -16.08 6.55
C GLU A 172 -4.09 -15.21 7.49
N ASP A 173 -5.22 -14.70 7.01
CA ASP A 173 -6.10 -13.88 7.83
C ASP A 173 -6.68 -14.68 9.00
N GLU A 174 -7.08 -15.94 8.78
CA GLU A 174 -7.55 -16.82 9.86
C GLU A 174 -6.43 -17.17 10.85
N PHE A 175 -5.17 -17.28 10.40
CA PHE A 175 -4.01 -17.40 11.29
C PHE A 175 -3.96 -16.21 12.26
N PHE A 176 -3.91 -14.98 11.73
CA PHE A 176 -3.76 -13.78 12.55
C PHE A 176 -5.00 -13.47 13.39
N LYS A 177 -6.21 -13.79 12.90
CA LYS A 177 -7.43 -13.74 13.73
C LYS A 177 -7.35 -14.72 14.90
N GLY A 178 -6.78 -15.92 14.70
CA GLY A 178 -6.55 -16.88 15.79
C GLY A 178 -5.59 -16.33 16.84
N VAL A 179 -4.50 -15.69 16.40
CA VAL A 179 -3.55 -14.98 17.28
C VAL A 179 -4.26 -13.91 18.10
N ALA A 180 -4.94 -12.98 17.42
CA ALA A 180 -5.65 -11.87 18.04
C ALA A 180 -6.73 -12.35 19.04
N ARG A 181 -7.51 -13.38 18.67
CA ARG A 181 -8.53 -13.98 19.55
C ARG A 181 -7.91 -14.48 20.84
N ARG A 182 -6.78 -15.19 20.78
CA ARG A 182 -6.11 -15.70 21.98
C ARG A 182 -5.50 -14.61 22.83
N MET A 183 -4.94 -13.56 22.22
CA MET A 183 -4.49 -12.38 22.97
C MET A 183 -5.65 -11.77 23.77
N GLU A 184 -6.81 -11.59 23.14
CA GLU A 184 -7.99 -10.98 23.75
C GLU A 184 -8.63 -11.85 24.84
N LEU A 185 -8.82 -13.15 24.57
CA LEU A 185 -9.38 -14.08 25.57
C LEU A 185 -8.53 -14.17 26.83
N ASN A 186 -7.20 -14.28 26.69
CA ASN A 186 -6.30 -14.33 27.84
C ASN A 186 -6.34 -13.03 28.65
N ALA A 187 -6.40 -11.87 27.98
CA ALA A 187 -6.54 -10.58 28.66
C ALA A 187 -7.86 -10.49 29.45
N GLN A 188 -8.97 -10.88 28.84
CA GLN A 188 -10.28 -10.83 29.47
C GLN A 188 -10.41 -11.82 30.63
N ALA A 189 -9.88 -13.04 30.50
CA ALA A 189 -9.85 -14.01 31.60
C ALA A 189 -9.14 -13.43 32.83
N VAL A 190 -8.01 -12.74 32.63
CA VAL A 190 -7.30 -12.03 33.70
C VAL A 190 -8.11 -10.88 34.27
N ARG A 191 -8.75 -10.07 33.42
CA ARG A 191 -9.54 -8.92 33.86
C ARG A 191 -10.74 -9.35 34.70
N VAL A 192 -11.52 -10.33 34.23
CA VAL A 192 -12.70 -10.85 34.91
C VAL A 192 -12.29 -11.49 36.24
N ALA A 193 -11.33 -12.40 36.25
CA ALA A 193 -10.92 -13.10 37.47
C ALA A 193 -10.33 -12.16 38.54
N ARG A 194 -9.61 -11.10 38.13
CA ARG A 194 -9.17 -10.05 39.06
C ARG A 194 -10.29 -9.11 39.50
N GLY A 195 -11.25 -8.84 38.62
CA GLY A 195 -12.47 -8.08 38.95
C GLY A 195 -13.32 -8.79 40.00
N GLU A 196 -13.30 -10.11 40.03
CA GLU A 196 -13.90 -10.96 41.07
C GLU A 196 -13.14 -10.93 42.42
N GLY A 197 -12.01 -10.21 42.51
CA GLY A 197 -11.21 -10.07 43.74
C GLY A 197 -10.34 -11.28 44.07
N LEU A 198 -10.22 -12.26 43.17
CA LEU A 198 -9.46 -13.48 43.40
C LEU A 198 -7.95 -13.21 43.42
N THR A 199 -7.23 -13.98 44.24
CA THR A 199 -5.76 -13.93 44.36
C THR A 199 -5.17 -15.34 44.44
N GLY A 200 -3.84 -15.46 44.33
CA GLY A 200 -3.12 -16.73 44.50
C GLY A 200 -3.61 -17.85 43.56
N ASP A 201 -3.83 -19.03 44.13
CA ASP A 201 -4.27 -20.22 43.38
C ASP A 201 -5.70 -20.09 42.85
N ALA A 202 -6.60 -19.45 43.59
CA ALA A 202 -7.97 -19.22 43.14
C ALA A 202 -8.02 -18.37 41.87
N LEU A 203 -7.17 -17.32 41.79
CA LEU A 203 -7.03 -16.51 40.59
C LEU A 203 -6.53 -17.33 39.40
N ARG A 204 -5.49 -18.16 39.61
CA ARG A 204 -4.94 -19.02 38.55
C ARG A 204 -5.96 -20.02 38.03
N ALA A 205 -6.70 -20.67 38.93
CA ALA A 205 -7.76 -21.62 38.58
C ALA A 205 -8.86 -20.94 37.76
N ARG A 206 -9.31 -19.74 38.19
CA ARG A 206 -10.36 -19.00 37.48
C ARG A 206 -9.92 -18.51 36.09
N ILE A 207 -8.67 -18.06 35.94
CA ILE A 207 -8.12 -17.69 34.63
C ILE A 207 -8.09 -18.89 33.70
N ALA A 208 -7.68 -20.06 34.19
CA ALA A 208 -7.65 -21.30 33.42
C ALA A 208 -9.07 -21.74 33.01
N GLU A 209 -10.03 -21.64 33.93
CA GLU A 209 -11.44 -21.92 33.67
C GLU A 209 -12.00 -21.02 32.55
N LEU A 210 -11.86 -19.70 32.68
CA LEU A 210 -12.35 -18.73 31.70
C LEU A 210 -11.64 -18.81 30.35
N SER A 211 -10.36 -19.23 30.34
CA SER A 211 -9.61 -19.44 29.10
C SER A 211 -10.06 -20.70 28.35
N ALA A 212 -10.48 -21.73 29.09
CA ALA A 212 -10.99 -22.99 28.53
C ALA A 212 -12.47 -22.87 28.11
N ASN A 213 -13.27 -22.21 28.95
CA ASN A 213 -14.70 -22.01 28.80
C ASN A 213 -15.03 -20.51 28.86
N PRO A 214 -14.71 -19.73 27.81
CA PRO A 214 -15.00 -18.31 27.78
C PRO A 214 -16.50 -18.04 27.77
N THR A 215 -16.92 -16.94 28.39
CA THR A 215 -18.31 -16.47 28.32
C THR A 215 -18.65 -16.00 26.90
N ASP A 216 -19.94 -15.89 26.59
CA ASP A 216 -20.40 -15.41 25.28
C ASP A 216 -19.89 -13.98 24.98
N ASP A 217 -19.85 -13.10 25.99
CA ASP A 217 -19.30 -11.75 25.84
C ASP A 217 -17.79 -11.79 25.54
N MET A 218 -17.05 -12.67 26.22
CA MET A 218 -15.61 -12.85 25.97
C MET A 218 -15.36 -13.32 24.55
N LEU A 219 -16.12 -14.31 24.10
CA LEU A 219 -16.01 -14.84 22.75
C LEU A 219 -16.38 -13.79 21.69
N ALA A 220 -17.47 -13.05 21.91
CA ALA A 220 -17.91 -11.99 20.99
C ALA A 220 -16.85 -10.89 20.82
N ARG A 221 -16.27 -10.42 21.93
CA ARG A 221 -15.19 -9.43 21.92
C ARG A 221 -13.91 -9.98 21.28
N ALA A 222 -13.55 -11.22 21.55
CA ALA A 222 -12.38 -11.85 20.93
C ALA A 222 -12.53 -11.99 19.41
N LEU A 223 -13.72 -12.34 18.92
CA LEU A 223 -14.02 -12.41 17.49
C LEU A 223 -13.95 -11.03 16.82
N ASP A 224 -14.54 -10.00 17.44
CA ASP A 224 -14.46 -8.63 16.92
C ASP A 224 -13.01 -8.09 16.94
N TYR A 225 -12.26 -8.37 18.01
CA TYR A 225 -10.84 -8.00 18.09
C TYR A 225 -10.00 -8.71 17.03
N GLY A 226 -10.31 -9.97 16.71
CA GLY A 226 -9.72 -10.67 15.58
C GLY A 226 -9.93 -9.94 14.26
N ARG A 227 -11.16 -9.52 13.98
CA ARG A 227 -11.49 -8.73 12.78
C ARG A 227 -10.84 -7.34 12.80
N TYR A 228 -10.71 -6.71 13.96
CA TYR A 228 -10.04 -5.42 14.11
C TYR A 228 -8.57 -5.51 13.69
N LEU A 229 -7.85 -6.48 14.26
CA LEU A 229 -6.41 -6.59 14.11
C LEU A 229 -6.00 -7.03 12.71
N THR A 230 -6.88 -7.73 11.99
CA THR A 230 -6.67 -8.12 10.58
C THR A 230 -7.37 -7.19 9.59
N PHE A 231 -7.82 -6.00 10.02
CA PHE A 231 -8.47 -4.98 9.17
C PHE A 231 -9.73 -5.46 8.43
N GLN A 232 -10.43 -6.43 9.00
CA GLN A 232 -11.62 -7.08 8.43
C GLN A 232 -12.92 -6.75 9.16
N ARG A 233 -12.91 -5.77 10.07
CA ARG A 233 -14.15 -5.23 10.64
C ARG A 233 -15.09 -4.79 9.52
N LYS A 234 -16.39 -4.98 9.74
CA LYS A 234 -17.41 -4.48 8.83
C LYS A 234 -17.31 -2.96 8.73
N LEU A 235 -17.60 -2.46 7.54
CA LEU A 235 -17.69 -1.04 7.31
C LEU A 235 -19.02 -0.50 7.86
N GLY A 236 -19.01 0.78 8.27
CA GLY A 236 -20.26 1.50 8.51
C GLY A 236 -21.03 1.74 7.21
N PRO A 237 -22.25 2.32 7.29
CA PRO A 237 -23.16 2.45 6.15
C PRO A 237 -22.49 3.00 4.88
N SER A 238 -21.79 4.13 4.97
CA SER A 238 -21.13 4.76 3.82
C SER A 238 -20.05 3.87 3.18
N GLY A 239 -19.25 3.16 3.98
CA GLY A 239 -18.25 2.23 3.44
C GLY A 239 -18.88 0.97 2.85
N GLN A 240 -20.00 0.51 3.43
CA GLN A 240 -20.77 -0.60 2.87
C GLN A 240 -21.41 -0.22 1.54
N ASP A 241 -21.88 1.02 1.38
CA ASP A 241 -22.42 1.54 0.12
C ASP A 241 -21.34 1.58 -0.98
N ILE A 242 -20.14 2.06 -0.65
CA ILE A 242 -18.98 2.02 -1.57
C ILE A 242 -18.66 0.58 -1.96
N SER A 243 -18.64 -0.35 -0.98
CA SER A 243 -18.40 -1.76 -1.25
C SER A 243 -19.46 -2.38 -2.16
N ASN A 244 -20.74 -2.03 -1.94
CA ASN A 244 -21.85 -2.52 -2.75
C ASN A 244 -21.77 -1.96 -4.18
N PHE A 245 -21.47 -0.67 -4.32
CA PHE A 245 -21.27 -0.04 -5.63
C PHE A 245 -20.12 -0.69 -6.40
N ALA A 246 -18.94 -0.83 -5.77
CA ALA A 246 -17.78 -1.47 -6.38
C ALA A 246 -18.07 -2.92 -6.78
N ASN A 247 -18.82 -3.68 -5.98
CA ASN A 247 -19.18 -5.06 -6.31
C ASN A 247 -20.23 -5.18 -7.44
N ARG A 248 -21.03 -4.13 -7.69
CA ARG A 248 -22.05 -4.13 -8.76
C ARG A 248 -21.50 -3.64 -10.10
N ASN A 249 -20.46 -2.83 -10.08
CA ASN A 249 -19.87 -2.21 -11.27
C ASN A 249 -18.47 -2.80 -11.56
N LEU A 250 -18.31 -3.47 -12.70
CA LEU A 250 -17.04 -4.11 -13.06
C LEU A 250 -15.89 -3.10 -13.16
N VAL A 251 -16.10 -1.93 -13.76
CA VAL A 251 -15.08 -0.87 -13.87
C VAL A 251 -14.65 -0.43 -12.48
N ALA A 252 -15.60 -0.12 -11.59
CA ALA A 252 -15.30 0.22 -10.21
C ALA A 252 -14.54 -0.92 -9.50
N LYS A 253 -14.90 -2.19 -9.75
CA LYS A 253 -14.22 -3.35 -9.16
C LYS A 253 -12.76 -3.50 -9.61
N VAL A 254 -12.44 -3.10 -10.83
CA VAL A 254 -11.07 -3.16 -11.37
C VAL A 254 -10.14 -2.20 -10.64
N PHE A 255 -10.63 -0.99 -10.35
CA PHE A 255 -9.87 0.07 -9.67
C PHE A 255 -9.97 0.00 -8.14
N LEU A 256 -11.08 -0.53 -7.62
CA LEU A 256 -11.35 -0.75 -6.20
C LEU A 256 -11.64 -2.24 -5.93
N PRO A 257 -10.64 -3.14 -6.13
CA PRO A 257 -10.85 -4.58 -5.93
C PRO A 257 -11.17 -4.91 -4.47
N PHE A 258 -10.57 -4.15 -3.54
CA PHE A 258 -10.75 -4.29 -2.10
C PHE A 258 -11.17 -2.95 -1.49
N VAL A 259 -12.37 -2.90 -0.91
CA VAL A 259 -12.88 -1.69 -0.26
C VAL A 259 -12.68 -1.74 1.26
N ARG A 260 -12.92 -2.90 1.88
CA ARG A 260 -12.89 -3.08 3.34
C ARG A 260 -11.51 -2.87 3.96
N THR A 261 -10.53 -3.64 3.50
CA THR A 261 -9.18 -3.65 4.10
C THR A 261 -8.53 -2.27 4.03
N PRO A 262 -8.52 -1.56 2.88
CA PRO A 262 -7.89 -0.24 2.84
C PRO A 262 -8.60 0.82 3.70
N ILE A 263 -9.94 0.83 3.75
CA ILE A 263 -10.68 1.75 4.62
C ILE A 263 -10.35 1.46 6.10
N ASN A 264 -10.28 0.20 6.50
CA ASN A 264 -9.92 -0.17 7.87
C ASN A 264 -8.46 0.14 8.20
N LEU A 265 -7.52 -0.04 7.26
CA LEU A 265 -6.12 0.38 7.43
C LEU A 265 -6.03 1.90 7.67
N LEU A 266 -6.78 2.69 6.89
CA LEU A 266 -6.82 4.14 7.07
C LEU A 266 -7.41 4.51 8.43
N LYS A 267 -8.55 3.92 8.82
CA LYS A 267 -9.13 4.13 10.17
C LYS A 267 -8.13 3.77 11.27
N PHE A 268 -7.44 2.65 11.13
CA PHE A 268 -6.45 2.19 12.09
C PHE A 268 -5.28 3.17 12.26
N ALA A 269 -4.82 3.78 11.16
CA ALA A 269 -3.81 4.84 11.20
C ALA A 269 -4.35 6.13 11.84
N VAL A 270 -5.58 6.54 11.51
CA VAL A 270 -6.22 7.73 12.09
C VAL A 270 -6.46 7.57 13.60
N GLU A 271 -6.86 6.38 14.08
CA GLU A 271 -6.97 6.06 15.51
C GLU A 271 -5.65 6.26 16.28
N ARG A 272 -4.52 6.25 15.58
CA ARG A 272 -3.15 6.39 16.10
C ARG A 272 -2.55 7.76 15.78
N SER A 273 -3.39 8.78 15.76
CA SER A 273 -2.98 10.15 15.43
C SER A 273 -3.77 11.17 16.26
N PRO A 274 -3.36 12.45 16.24
CA PRO A 274 -4.16 13.53 16.83
C PRO A 274 -5.55 13.67 16.19
N ALA A 275 -5.74 13.15 14.96
CA ALA A 275 -7.00 13.17 14.24
C ALA A 275 -7.99 12.06 14.65
N ALA A 276 -7.64 11.20 15.62
CA ALA A 276 -8.49 10.11 16.10
C ALA A 276 -9.94 10.54 16.45
N PRO A 277 -10.20 11.73 17.06
CA PRO A 277 -11.56 12.19 17.36
C PRO A 277 -12.50 12.39 16.16
N ILE A 278 -11.98 12.45 14.94
CA ILE A 278 -12.80 12.49 13.72
C ILE A 278 -13.63 11.20 13.60
N LEU A 279 -13.04 10.06 13.99
CA LEU A 279 -13.67 8.75 13.92
C LEU A 279 -14.83 8.63 14.92
N ARG A 280 -15.96 8.12 14.44
CA ARG A 280 -17.16 7.89 15.28
C ARG A 280 -16.89 6.79 16.30
N GLU A 281 -16.14 5.77 15.90
CA GLU A 281 -15.75 4.62 16.70
C GLU A 281 -14.85 5.07 17.88
N TRP A 282 -13.86 5.92 17.61
CA TRP A 282 -13.01 6.49 18.66
C TRP A 282 -13.82 7.33 19.64
N ARG A 283 -14.72 8.21 19.15
CA ARG A 283 -15.60 9.01 20.01
C ARG A 283 -16.53 8.16 20.86
N LYS A 284 -17.03 7.05 20.31
CA LYS A 284 -17.84 6.07 21.04
C LYS A 284 -17.03 5.41 22.15
N ASP A 285 -15.81 4.95 21.87
CA ASP A 285 -14.94 4.32 22.88
C ASP A 285 -14.52 5.31 23.96
N PHE A 286 -14.24 6.56 23.58
CA PHE A 286 -13.94 7.65 24.50
C PHE A 286 -15.13 7.97 25.42
N ALA A 287 -16.34 8.11 24.85
CA ALA A 287 -17.57 8.39 25.59
C ALA A 287 -18.00 7.21 26.48
N ALA A 288 -17.74 5.97 26.07
CA ALA A 288 -18.03 4.78 26.87
C ALA A 288 -17.23 4.76 28.18
N GLY A 289 -16.09 5.47 28.26
CA GLY A 289 -15.26 5.51 29.45
C GLY A 289 -14.54 4.18 29.71
N GLY A 290 -14.20 3.94 30.98
CA GLY A 290 -13.59 2.69 31.42
C GLY A 290 -12.32 2.30 30.66
N ALA A 291 -12.15 0.99 30.45
CA ALA A 291 -10.98 0.45 29.74
C ALA A 291 -10.97 0.84 28.24
N SER A 292 -12.14 1.03 27.62
CA SER A 292 -12.26 1.42 26.21
C SER A 292 -11.68 2.81 25.96
N ARG A 293 -12.03 3.79 26.81
CA ARG A 293 -11.48 5.14 26.71
C ARG A 293 -9.97 5.15 26.94
N ASP A 294 -9.49 4.42 27.96
CA ASP A 294 -8.07 4.37 28.27
C ASP A 294 -7.26 3.84 27.08
N LEU A 295 -7.77 2.81 26.39
CA LEU A 295 -7.15 2.24 25.19
C LEU A 295 -7.24 3.19 23.98
N ALA A 296 -8.38 3.86 23.78
CA ALA A 296 -8.55 4.84 22.70
C ALA A 296 -7.56 6.01 22.83
N ILE A 297 -7.34 6.50 24.06
CA ILE A 297 -6.33 7.53 24.36
C ILE A 297 -4.92 6.95 24.15
N ALA A 298 -4.63 5.76 24.68
CA ALA A 298 -3.31 5.14 24.56
C ALA A 298 -2.86 4.97 23.10
N ARG A 299 -3.76 4.49 22.23
CA ARG A 299 -3.51 4.34 20.78
C ARG A 299 -3.16 5.67 20.12
N ALA A 300 -3.97 6.70 20.37
CA ALA A 300 -3.75 8.03 19.83
C ALA A 300 -2.41 8.61 20.33
N THR A 301 -2.13 8.51 21.63
CA THR A 301 -0.89 9.05 22.23
C THR A 301 0.36 8.35 21.70
N ILE A 302 0.39 7.01 21.71
CA ILE A 302 1.56 6.25 21.25
C ILE A 302 1.76 6.43 19.75
N GLY A 303 0.69 6.39 18.97
CA GLY A 303 0.73 6.65 17.54
C GLY A 303 1.24 8.04 17.18
N THR A 304 0.76 9.07 17.88
CA THR A 304 1.25 10.45 17.75
C THR A 304 2.74 10.53 18.10
N GLY A 305 3.16 9.89 19.19
CA GLY A 305 4.57 9.83 19.56
C GLY A 305 5.46 9.19 18.48
N MET A 306 5.00 8.08 17.86
CA MET A 306 5.71 7.49 16.72
C MET A 306 5.78 8.42 15.51
N GLY A 307 4.70 9.15 15.21
CA GLY A 307 4.69 10.16 14.16
C GLY A 307 5.67 11.31 14.43
N MET A 308 5.76 11.77 15.68
CA MET A 308 6.75 12.79 16.09
C MET A 308 8.19 12.29 15.99
N LEU A 309 8.44 11.03 16.36
CA LEU A 309 9.77 10.42 16.18
C LEU A 309 10.13 10.31 14.70
N ALA A 310 9.16 9.99 13.84
CA ALA A 310 9.36 9.96 12.40
C ALA A 310 9.63 11.36 11.84
N TYR A 311 8.89 12.38 12.29
CA TYR A 311 9.14 13.78 11.94
C TYR A 311 10.58 14.20 12.26
N GLU A 312 11.04 13.95 13.49
CA GLU A 312 12.41 14.27 13.89
C GLU A 312 13.46 13.48 13.10
N ALA A 313 13.22 12.17 12.90
CA ALA A 313 14.10 11.33 12.10
C ALA A 313 14.20 11.80 10.63
N ALA A 314 13.13 12.40 10.09
CA ALA A 314 13.13 12.95 8.73
C ALA A 314 13.96 14.24 8.66
N LEU A 315 13.83 15.16 9.63
CA LEU A 315 14.67 16.35 9.72
C LEU A 315 16.16 16.01 9.82
N GLN A 316 16.50 14.91 10.49
CA GLN A 316 17.87 14.41 10.61
C GLN A 316 18.34 13.58 9.39
N GLY A 317 17.48 13.39 8.38
CA GLY A 317 17.80 12.61 7.18
C GLY A 317 17.97 11.10 7.43
N PHE A 318 17.41 10.57 8.52
CA PHE A 318 17.35 9.13 8.80
C PHE A 318 16.16 8.44 8.12
N ILE A 319 15.10 9.17 7.82
CA ILE A 319 14.00 8.64 7.01
C ILE A 319 13.63 9.61 5.90
N THR A 320 13.07 9.08 4.81
CA THR A 320 12.60 9.84 3.66
C THR A 320 11.07 9.84 3.61
N GLY A 321 10.47 10.93 3.13
CA GLY A 321 9.03 11.06 2.91
C GLY A 321 8.64 10.89 1.44
N SER A 322 7.65 11.69 1.04
CA SER A 322 7.20 11.90 -0.33
C SER A 322 8.36 12.41 -1.20
N PRO A 323 8.37 12.08 -2.50
CA PRO A 323 9.23 12.75 -3.45
C PRO A 323 8.99 14.28 -3.43
N PRO A 324 10.02 15.11 -3.71
CA PRO A 324 9.82 16.53 -3.89
C PRO A 324 8.78 16.84 -4.98
N THR A 325 8.07 17.95 -4.83
CA THR A 325 7.08 18.41 -5.81
C THR A 325 7.73 18.81 -7.13
N ASP A 326 8.94 19.35 -7.08
CA ASP A 326 9.76 19.57 -8.27
C ASP A 326 10.27 18.25 -8.84
N GLN A 327 9.74 17.91 -10.02
CA GLN A 327 10.12 16.72 -10.77
C GLN A 327 11.58 16.74 -11.21
N ALA A 328 12.19 17.91 -11.40
CA ALA A 328 13.59 18.02 -11.80
C ALA A 328 14.52 17.58 -10.65
N LYS A 329 14.32 18.14 -9.46
CA LYS A 329 15.01 17.69 -8.24
C LYS A 329 14.75 16.21 -7.92
N ALA A 330 13.51 15.74 -8.05
CA ALA A 330 13.18 14.33 -7.83
C ALA A 330 13.97 13.38 -8.76
N ARG A 331 14.17 13.76 -10.03
CA ARG A 331 14.97 12.96 -10.98
C ARG A 331 16.44 12.84 -10.55
N LEU A 332 17.06 13.92 -10.08
CA LEU A 332 18.44 13.88 -9.56
C LEU A 332 18.54 13.00 -8.31
N LEU A 333 17.59 13.14 -7.37
CA LEU A 333 17.53 12.29 -6.18
C LEU A 333 17.45 10.81 -6.55
N TYR A 334 16.57 10.44 -7.49
CA TYR A 334 16.47 9.06 -7.96
C TYR A 334 17.74 8.58 -8.67
N ALA A 335 18.38 9.45 -9.45
CA ALA A 335 19.66 9.14 -10.09
C ALA A 335 20.78 8.89 -9.07
N ASP A 336 20.72 9.55 -7.91
CA ASP A 336 21.63 9.33 -6.78
C ASP A 336 21.20 8.15 -5.87
N GLY A 337 20.13 7.43 -6.21
CA GLY A 337 19.66 6.27 -5.46
C GLY A 337 18.78 6.58 -4.25
N TRP A 338 18.33 7.83 -4.08
CA TRP A 338 17.31 8.18 -3.08
C TRP A 338 16.01 7.40 -3.33
N LYS A 339 15.40 6.88 -2.26
CA LYS A 339 14.13 6.14 -2.35
C LYS A 339 13.08 6.75 -1.41
N PRO A 340 11.84 6.97 -1.86
CA PRO A 340 10.79 7.56 -1.04
C PRO A 340 10.34 6.58 0.04
N TYR A 341 9.83 7.11 1.15
CA TYR A 341 9.33 6.33 2.29
C TYR A 341 10.28 5.21 2.71
N SER A 342 11.51 5.59 3.03
CA SER A 342 12.59 4.66 3.37
C SER A 342 13.31 5.07 4.65
N ILE A 343 13.77 4.09 5.42
CA ILE A 343 14.73 4.30 6.50
C ILE A 343 16.12 4.21 5.90
N ARG A 344 16.97 5.21 6.16
CA ARG A 344 18.36 5.24 5.71
C ARG A 344 19.27 4.70 6.82
N ILE A 345 20.04 3.66 6.50
CA ILE A 345 21.04 3.07 7.38
C ILE A 345 22.37 3.08 6.62
N GLY A 346 23.30 3.93 7.04
CA GLY A 346 24.51 4.21 6.27
C GLY A 346 24.15 4.81 4.90
N ASP A 347 24.51 4.09 3.85
CA ASP A 347 24.22 4.47 2.45
C ASP A 347 23.05 3.71 1.84
N THR A 348 22.37 2.87 2.60
CA THR A 348 21.27 2.06 2.08
C THR A 348 19.92 2.59 2.57
N TYR A 349 19.00 2.80 1.64
CA TYR A 349 17.60 3.10 1.88
C TYR A 349 16.78 1.81 1.91
N TYR A 350 16.05 1.56 3.00
CA TYR A 350 15.11 0.45 3.16
C TYR A 350 13.68 0.96 3.14
N SER A 351 12.93 0.66 2.08
CA SER A 351 11.58 1.18 1.93
C SER A 351 10.59 0.56 2.92
N TYR A 352 9.95 1.42 3.71
CA TYR A 352 8.83 1.05 4.57
C TYR A 352 7.47 1.25 3.89
N ARG A 353 7.44 1.73 2.64
CA ARG A 353 6.21 2.11 1.91
C ARG A 353 5.10 1.05 1.95
N ARG A 354 5.45 -0.24 1.89
CA ARG A 354 4.50 -1.36 1.87
C ARG A 354 4.10 -1.88 3.25
N LEU A 355 4.64 -1.33 4.33
CA LEU A 355 4.43 -1.80 5.70
C LEU A 355 3.23 -1.09 6.38
N ASP A 356 2.10 -1.00 5.68
CA ASP A 356 0.87 -0.45 6.26
C ASP A 356 0.41 -1.30 7.46
N PRO A 357 -0.16 -0.69 8.53
CA PRO A 357 -0.51 0.74 8.67
C PRO A 357 0.65 1.63 9.15
N PHE A 358 1.80 1.07 9.53
CA PHE A 358 2.95 1.83 10.06
C PHE A 358 3.55 2.77 9.02
N SER A 359 3.55 2.36 7.74
CA SER A 359 3.93 3.20 6.61
C SER A 359 3.18 4.54 6.59
N THR A 360 1.88 4.53 6.92
CA THR A 360 1.07 5.75 7.01
C THR A 360 1.52 6.64 8.17
N THR A 361 1.68 6.08 9.37
CA THR A 361 2.11 6.87 10.54
C THR A 361 3.52 7.46 10.36
N LEU A 362 4.49 6.66 9.92
CA LEU A 362 5.86 7.11 9.68
C LEU A 362 5.92 8.10 8.51
N GLY A 363 5.24 7.78 7.41
CA GLY A 363 5.21 8.62 6.22
C GLY A 363 4.55 9.97 6.48
N MET A 364 3.45 10.05 7.22
CA MET A 364 2.85 11.34 7.59
C MET A 364 3.81 12.19 8.44
N GLY A 365 4.53 11.60 9.40
CA GLY A 365 5.55 12.31 10.17
C GLY A 365 6.67 12.86 9.28
N ALA A 366 7.20 12.03 8.37
CA ALA A 366 8.23 12.43 7.42
C ALA A 366 7.74 13.51 6.43
N ASP A 367 6.52 13.35 5.92
CA ASP A 367 5.89 14.29 4.99
C ASP A 367 5.69 15.65 5.65
N MET A 368 5.21 15.70 6.90
CA MET A 368 5.09 16.97 7.64
C MET A 368 6.43 17.67 7.87
N ALA A 369 7.54 16.92 7.97
CA ALA A 369 8.87 17.48 8.15
C ALA A 369 9.44 18.05 6.83
N LEU A 370 9.21 17.37 5.71
CA LEU A 370 9.90 17.63 4.44
C LEU A 370 9.05 18.40 3.41
N MET A 371 7.72 18.28 3.46
CA MET A 371 6.82 18.98 2.53
C MET A 371 6.82 20.52 2.59
N PRO A 372 7.13 21.17 3.73
CA PRO A 372 7.25 22.63 3.73
C PRO A 372 8.27 23.16 2.71
N GLU A 373 9.23 22.34 2.27
CA GLU A 373 10.15 22.69 1.18
C GLU A 373 9.39 22.85 -0.15
N GLY A 374 9.35 24.07 -0.69
CA GLY A 374 8.64 24.40 -1.93
C GLY A 374 7.23 24.97 -1.75
N MET A 375 6.74 25.09 -0.51
CA MET A 375 5.49 25.80 -0.19
C MET A 375 5.72 27.31 -0.04
N SER A 376 4.72 28.13 -0.38
CA SER A 376 4.76 29.58 -0.08
C SER A 376 4.85 29.83 1.43
N GLU A 377 5.34 31.00 1.85
CA GLU A 377 5.36 31.37 3.28
C GLU A 377 3.98 31.22 3.93
N THR A 378 2.92 31.70 3.26
CA THR A 378 1.54 31.58 3.72
C THR A 378 1.04 30.13 3.86
N GLN A 379 1.52 29.22 3.02
CA GLN A 379 1.19 27.79 3.12
C GLN A 379 1.96 27.13 4.27
N ARG A 380 3.24 27.51 4.46
CA ARG A 380 4.10 27.01 5.54
C ARG A 380 3.60 27.41 6.93
N GLU A 381 3.00 28.59 7.07
CA GLU A 381 2.42 29.06 8.33
C GLU A 381 1.07 28.38 8.67
N ASN A 382 0.43 27.71 7.70
CA ASN A 382 -0.86 27.07 7.91
C ASN A 382 -0.69 25.55 8.16
N GLU A 383 -0.62 25.17 9.44
CA GLU A 383 -0.48 23.77 9.87
C GLU A 383 -1.57 22.84 9.28
N ALA A 384 -2.79 23.35 9.07
CA ALA A 384 -3.87 22.56 8.49
C ALA A 384 -3.63 22.26 7.01
N VAL A 385 -2.98 23.16 6.28
CA VAL A 385 -2.58 22.94 4.88
C VAL A 385 -1.47 21.90 4.81
N ILE A 386 -0.42 22.00 5.66
CA ILE A 386 0.67 21.02 5.72
C ILE A 386 0.12 19.64 6.06
N LEU A 387 -0.74 19.53 7.08
CA LEU A 387 -1.36 18.28 7.47
C LEU A 387 -2.17 17.67 6.31
N THR A 388 -2.97 18.49 5.63
CA THR A 388 -3.77 18.04 4.49
C THR A 388 -2.90 17.57 3.33
N ALA A 389 -1.87 18.34 2.96
CA ALA A 389 -0.93 17.98 1.92
C ALA A 389 -0.19 16.67 2.26
N SER A 390 0.24 16.51 3.52
CA SER A 390 0.92 15.32 4.01
C SER A 390 0.03 14.08 3.92
N ILE A 391 -1.25 14.20 4.30
CA ILE A 391 -2.22 13.12 4.12
C ILE A 391 -2.37 12.79 2.63
N MET A 392 -2.51 13.79 1.76
CA MET A 392 -2.70 13.57 0.33
C MET A 392 -1.48 12.93 -0.33
N GLY A 393 -0.26 13.39 -0.06
CA GLY A 393 0.98 12.80 -0.58
C GLY A 393 1.17 11.37 -0.07
N ASN A 394 0.94 11.16 1.24
CA ASN A 394 1.01 9.83 1.83
C ASN A 394 0.01 8.86 1.20
N LEU A 395 -1.24 9.28 0.99
CA LEU A 395 -2.26 8.50 0.31
C LEU A 395 -1.90 8.23 -1.15
N ALA A 396 -1.44 9.22 -1.90
CA ALA A 396 -1.02 9.07 -3.29
C ALA A 396 0.12 8.05 -3.45
N SER A 397 0.98 7.91 -2.44
CA SER A 397 2.07 6.94 -2.44
C SER A 397 1.65 5.47 -2.24
N LYS A 398 0.40 5.24 -1.80
CA LYS A 398 -0.07 3.89 -1.45
C LYS A 398 -0.32 3.06 -2.70
N THR A 399 0.28 1.88 -2.73
CA THR A 399 0.14 0.96 -3.87
C THR A 399 -1.30 0.58 -4.15
N TRP A 400 -2.14 0.48 -3.12
CA TRP A 400 -3.56 0.15 -3.25
C TRP A 400 -4.44 1.32 -3.71
N LEU A 401 -3.94 2.57 -3.71
CA LEU A 401 -4.61 3.74 -4.31
C LEU A 401 -4.14 4.04 -5.74
N SER A 402 -2.97 3.55 -6.13
CA SER A 402 -2.38 3.83 -7.44
C SER A 402 -3.33 3.56 -8.62
N GLY A 403 -4.23 2.58 -8.55
CA GLY A 403 -5.21 2.35 -9.62
C GLY A 403 -6.21 3.51 -9.77
N ILE A 404 -6.61 4.13 -8.66
CA ILE A 404 -7.52 5.29 -8.67
C ILE A 404 -6.77 6.52 -9.19
N SER A 405 -5.53 6.74 -8.73
CA SER A 405 -4.70 7.85 -9.20
C SER A 405 -4.51 7.80 -10.71
N ASP A 406 -4.13 6.64 -11.26
CA ASP A 406 -3.98 6.46 -12.70
C ASP A 406 -5.28 6.73 -13.48
N LEU A 407 -6.43 6.29 -12.95
CA LEU A 407 -7.72 6.56 -13.57
C LEU A 407 -8.04 8.06 -13.57
N LEU A 408 -7.83 8.74 -12.44
CA LEU A 408 -8.08 10.17 -12.33
C LEU A 408 -7.17 10.97 -13.25
N GLU A 409 -5.88 10.63 -13.32
CA GLU A 409 -4.91 11.23 -14.24
C GLU A 409 -5.30 11.02 -15.71
N ALA A 410 -5.79 9.83 -16.07
CA ALA A 410 -6.32 9.53 -17.40
C ALA A 410 -7.62 10.24 -17.73
N LEU A 411 -8.48 10.54 -16.74
CA LEU A 411 -9.69 11.32 -16.96
C LEU A 411 -9.39 12.82 -17.05
N SER A 412 -8.41 13.31 -16.31
CA SER A 412 -8.02 14.74 -16.32
C SER A 412 -7.19 15.12 -17.53
N ASP A 413 -6.29 14.23 -17.98
CA ASP A 413 -5.44 14.43 -19.15
C ASP A 413 -5.40 13.12 -19.99
N PRO A 414 -6.48 12.83 -20.74
CA PRO A 414 -6.60 11.59 -21.51
C PRO A 414 -5.52 11.47 -22.58
N GLN A 415 -5.12 12.57 -23.21
CA GLN A 415 -4.13 12.56 -24.29
C GLN A 415 -2.77 12.05 -23.81
N ARG A 416 -2.40 12.28 -22.55
CA ARG A 416 -1.13 11.82 -21.98
C ARG A 416 -1.22 10.50 -21.24
N ASN A 417 -2.34 10.20 -20.60
CA ASN A 417 -2.40 9.15 -19.58
C ASN A 417 -3.30 7.95 -19.94
N ALA A 418 -4.15 8.05 -20.96
CA ALA A 418 -5.06 6.96 -21.32
C ALA A 418 -4.33 5.72 -21.86
N GLU A 419 -3.30 5.90 -22.67
CA GLU A 419 -2.50 4.80 -23.23
C GLU A 419 -1.76 4.03 -22.13
N ARG A 420 -1.03 4.74 -21.26
CA ARG A 420 -0.37 4.17 -20.07
C ARG A 420 -1.35 3.41 -19.16
N LEU A 421 -2.56 3.93 -18.97
CA LEU A 421 -3.60 3.24 -18.22
C LEU A 421 -4.02 1.93 -18.91
N LEU A 422 -4.24 1.96 -20.23
CA LEU A 422 -4.59 0.77 -21.02
C LEU A 422 -3.49 -0.29 -21.00
N GLU A 423 -2.22 0.11 -21.13
CA GLU A 423 -1.05 -0.76 -20.98
C GLU A 423 -1.02 -1.47 -19.62
N ARG A 424 -1.16 -0.70 -18.53
CA ARG A 424 -1.16 -1.24 -17.17
C ARG A 424 -2.32 -2.22 -16.95
N LEU A 425 -3.51 -1.87 -17.43
CA LEU A 425 -4.68 -2.73 -17.35
C LEU A 425 -4.46 -4.01 -18.16
N ALA A 426 -4.08 -3.90 -19.43
CA ALA A 426 -3.84 -5.05 -20.30
C ALA A 426 -2.79 -5.99 -19.71
N GLY A 427 -1.66 -5.47 -19.23
CA GLY A 427 -0.63 -6.27 -18.56
C GLY A 427 -1.14 -6.97 -17.29
N SER A 428 -1.98 -6.30 -16.49
CA SER A 428 -2.53 -6.87 -15.25
C SER A 428 -3.63 -7.91 -15.50
N PHE A 429 -4.40 -7.76 -16.59
CA PHE A 429 -5.45 -8.69 -16.99
C PHE A 429 -4.94 -9.93 -17.75
N THR A 430 -3.75 -9.85 -18.34
CA THR A 430 -3.16 -10.94 -19.15
C THR A 430 -2.08 -11.71 -18.42
N VAL A 431 -1.29 -11.03 -17.58
CA VAL A 431 -0.14 -11.64 -16.90
C VAL A 431 -0.32 -11.61 -15.37
N PRO A 432 -0.42 -12.79 -14.72
CA PRO A 432 -0.52 -12.88 -13.26
C PRO A 432 0.66 -12.17 -12.57
N THR A 433 0.39 -11.53 -11.44
CA THR A 433 1.40 -10.78 -10.68
C THR A 433 2.58 -11.65 -10.23
N GLY A 434 2.35 -12.93 -9.92
CA GLY A 434 3.43 -13.86 -9.61
C GLY A 434 4.41 -14.08 -10.77
N VAL A 435 3.89 -14.15 -12.01
CA VAL A 435 4.72 -14.27 -13.22
C VAL A 435 5.54 -13.00 -13.44
N ASN A 436 4.90 -11.82 -13.30
CA ASN A 436 5.59 -10.53 -13.37
C ASN A 436 6.65 -10.35 -12.25
N GLN A 437 6.45 -10.93 -11.07
CA GLN A 437 7.47 -10.90 -10.02
C GLN A 437 8.69 -11.75 -10.40
N VAL A 438 8.51 -12.90 -11.05
CA VAL A 438 9.63 -13.69 -11.59
C VAL A 438 10.35 -12.92 -12.70
N ALA A 439 9.61 -12.26 -13.60
CA ALA A 439 10.19 -11.46 -14.68
C ALA A 439 11.12 -10.37 -14.11
N ARG A 440 10.66 -9.60 -13.12
CA ARG A 440 11.46 -8.55 -12.45
C ARG A 440 12.67 -9.06 -11.65
N VAL A 441 12.65 -10.31 -11.21
CA VAL A 441 13.80 -10.93 -10.53
C VAL A 441 14.85 -11.39 -11.55
N MET A 442 14.41 -11.88 -12.71
CA MET A 442 15.30 -12.28 -13.80
C MET A 442 15.90 -11.08 -14.53
N ASP A 443 15.09 -10.05 -14.76
CA ASP A 443 15.45 -8.80 -15.40
C ASP A 443 15.15 -7.63 -14.43
N PRO A 444 16.13 -7.22 -13.61
CA PRO A 444 15.96 -6.11 -12.67
C PRO A 444 15.99 -4.73 -13.35
N THR A 445 16.27 -4.68 -14.66
CA THR A 445 16.31 -3.42 -15.41
C THR A 445 14.89 -2.97 -15.69
N GLN A 446 14.54 -1.74 -15.32
CA GLN A 446 13.24 -1.18 -15.71
C GLN A 446 13.22 -1.01 -17.24
N ARG A 447 12.16 -1.47 -17.90
CA ARG A 447 12.01 -1.39 -19.37
C ARG A 447 11.01 -0.32 -19.80
N GLU A 448 11.31 0.36 -20.90
CA GLU A 448 10.35 1.22 -21.61
C GLU A 448 9.28 0.34 -22.26
N THR A 449 8.05 0.82 -22.28
CA THR A 449 6.92 0.13 -22.93
C THR A 449 6.22 1.11 -23.83
N ASP A 450 6.09 0.77 -25.11
CA ASP A 450 5.32 1.54 -26.08
C ASP A 450 4.12 0.71 -26.54
N GLY A 451 2.98 0.96 -25.91
CA GLY A 451 1.74 0.26 -26.18
C GLY A 451 1.59 -1.10 -25.48
N VAL A 452 0.43 -1.72 -25.73
CA VAL A 452 -0.05 -2.89 -24.98
C VAL A 452 0.86 -4.11 -25.14
N ARG A 453 1.45 -4.31 -26.32
CA ARG A 453 2.31 -5.48 -26.59
C ARG A 453 3.53 -5.47 -25.67
N ASP A 454 4.23 -4.36 -25.61
CA ASP A 454 5.43 -4.20 -24.81
C ASP A 454 5.10 -4.27 -23.32
N ALA A 455 3.97 -3.66 -22.92
CA ALA A 455 3.46 -3.77 -21.55
C ALA A 455 3.19 -5.22 -21.10
N VAL A 456 2.76 -6.10 -22.01
CA VAL A 456 2.60 -7.54 -21.76
C VAL A 456 3.96 -8.25 -21.76
N GLN A 457 4.83 -7.97 -22.74
CA GLN A 457 6.17 -8.56 -22.84
C GLN A 457 7.02 -8.27 -21.60
N ASN A 458 6.98 -7.04 -21.09
CA ASN A 458 7.71 -6.60 -19.89
C ASN A 458 7.35 -7.42 -18.63
N ARG A 459 6.19 -8.08 -18.63
CA ARG A 459 5.70 -8.85 -17.48
C ARG A 459 5.96 -10.35 -17.61
N ILE A 460 6.48 -10.79 -18.76
CA ILE A 460 6.72 -12.21 -19.07
C ILE A 460 8.22 -12.51 -18.95
N PRO A 461 8.62 -13.49 -18.10
CA PRO A 461 10.01 -13.89 -17.97
C PRO A 461 10.65 -14.24 -19.33
N GLY A 462 11.83 -13.67 -19.59
CA GLY A 462 12.59 -13.89 -20.83
C GLY A 462 12.10 -13.11 -22.06
N LEU A 463 10.98 -12.38 -21.96
CA LEU A 463 10.52 -11.47 -23.02
C LEU A 463 10.81 -10.00 -22.73
N SER A 464 10.95 -9.62 -21.46
CA SER A 464 11.27 -8.24 -21.04
C SER A 464 12.62 -7.77 -21.58
N ASP A 465 13.59 -8.67 -21.75
CA ASP A 465 14.93 -8.36 -22.26
C ASP A 465 14.95 -7.81 -23.69
N ASN A 466 13.87 -8.02 -24.46
CA ASN A 466 13.73 -7.48 -25.82
C ASN A 466 13.35 -5.99 -25.84
N LEU A 467 12.99 -5.42 -24.70
CA LEU A 467 12.57 -4.02 -24.58
C LEU A 467 13.75 -3.12 -24.23
N LEU A 468 13.70 -1.88 -24.68
CA LEU A 468 14.71 -0.88 -24.35
C LEU A 468 14.70 -0.58 -22.83
N PRO A 469 15.86 -0.33 -22.22
CA PRO A 469 15.93 0.03 -20.81
C PRO A 469 15.38 1.45 -20.59
N ARG A 470 14.68 1.66 -19.47
CA ARG A 470 14.42 3.00 -18.96
C ARG A 470 15.73 3.57 -18.44
N ARG A 471 16.05 4.78 -18.86
CA ARG A 471 17.29 5.46 -18.47
C ARG A 471 17.02 6.60 -17.50
N ASN A 472 17.97 6.82 -16.60
CA ASN A 472 17.97 7.98 -15.73
C ASN A 472 18.41 9.24 -16.50
N ILE A 473 18.50 10.37 -15.81
CA ILE A 473 18.87 11.66 -16.41
C ILE A 473 20.28 11.68 -17.04
N TRP A 474 21.15 10.77 -16.61
CA TRP A 474 22.51 10.61 -17.12
C TRP A 474 22.62 9.52 -18.20
N GLY A 475 21.49 8.99 -18.68
CA GLY A 475 21.50 7.97 -19.72
C GLY A 475 21.86 6.57 -19.22
N ALA A 476 22.06 6.37 -17.92
CA ALA A 476 22.32 5.04 -17.35
C ALA A 476 21.01 4.27 -17.17
N PRO A 477 20.96 2.94 -17.46
CA PRO A 477 19.79 2.11 -17.19
C PRO A 477 19.39 2.15 -15.72
N ILE A 478 18.08 2.23 -15.44
CA ILE A 478 17.54 2.18 -14.08
C ILE A 478 17.39 0.71 -13.69
N VAL A 479 18.19 0.28 -12.71
CA VAL A 479 18.20 -1.11 -12.22
C VAL A 479 17.67 -1.17 -10.79
N ASP A 480 16.65 -1.99 -10.56
CA ASP A 480 16.13 -2.25 -9.22
C ASP A 480 17.14 -3.09 -8.41
N GLN A 481 17.58 -2.58 -7.26
CA GLN A 481 18.61 -3.23 -6.41
C GLN A 481 18.06 -4.34 -5.50
N GLY A 482 16.91 -4.91 -5.85
CA GLY A 482 16.25 -5.95 -5.06
C GLY A 482 15.66 -5.46 -3.73
N GLY A 483 15.38 -6.42 -2.85
CA GLY A 483 14.85 -6.19 -1.52
C GLY A 483 15.70 -6.84 -0.43
N LEU A 484 15.35 -6.55 0.83
CA LEU A 484 15.98 -7.17 1.97
C LEU A 484 15.68 -8.68 1.99
N GLY A 485 16.70 -9.52 1.86
CA GLY A 485 16.56 -10.97 1.76
C GLY A 485 16.23 -11.43 0.32
N PRO A 486 15.53 -12.58 0.13
CA PRO A 486 15.20 -13.04 -1.21
C PRO A 486 14.17 -12.11 -1.89
N ASP A 487 14.55 -11.51 -3.02
CA ASP A 487 13.74 -10.50 -3.75
C ASP A 487 12.31 -10.94 -4.04
N ILE A 488 12.13 -12.21 -4.38
CA ILE A 488 10.83 -12.80 -4.75
C ILE A 488 9.79 -12.72 -3.62
N VAL A 489 10.22 -12.63 -2.35
CA VAL A 489 9.33 -12.54 -1.19
C VAL A 489 9.54 -11.26 -0.38
N SER A 490 10.52 -10.42 -0.72
CA SER A 490 10.82 -9.23 0.08
C SER A 490 9.76 -8.14 -0.10
N PRO A 491 9.16 -7.62 0.99
CA PRO A 491 8.31 -6.43 0.93
C PRO A 491 9.12 -5.13 1.10
N ILE A 492 10.40 -5.22 1.49
CA ILE A 492 11.28 -4.09 1.83
C ILE A 492 12.29 -3.92 0.71
N TRP A 493 11.96 -3.07 -0.26
CA TRP A 493 12.85 -2.77 -1.38
C TRP A 493 13.97 -1.85 -0.93
N GLN A 494 15.18 -2.12 -1.41
CA GLN A 494 16.36 -1.34 -1.07
C GLN A 494 16.87 -0.50 -2.24
N SER A 495 17.72 0.48 -1.92
CA SER A 495 18.51 1.27 -2.87
C SER A 495 19.72 1.84 -2.15
N GLU A 496 20.87 1.86 -2.80
CA GLU A 496 22.10 2.46 -2.31
C GLU A 496 22.26 3.89 -2.83
N ALA A 497 22.62 4.80 -1.94
CA ALA A 497 22.98 6.17 -2.26
C ALA A 497 24.31 6.17 -3.02
N ALA A 498 24.30 6.65 -4.26
CA ALA A 498 25.49 6.72 -5.09
C ALA A 498 26.49 7.76 -4.56
N ARG A 499 26.00 8.81 -3.87
CA ARG A 499 26.80 9.95 -3.40
C ARG A 499 27.62 10.57 -4.53
N ASP A 500 26.98 10.70 -5.68
CA ASP A 500 27.60 11.22 -6.87
C ASP A 500 27.89 12.72 -6.68
N PRO A 501 29.15 13.18 -6.79
CA PRO A 501 29.49 14.58 -6.60
C PRO A 501 28.74 15.49 -7.57
N VAL A 502 28.42 15.02 -8.78
CA VAL A 502 27.62 15.81 -9.73
C VAL A 502 26.22 16.01 -9.18
N ASN A 503 25.54 14.93 -8.76
CA ASN A 503 24.18 15.02 -8.23
C ASN A 503 24.13 15.89 -6.97
N LEU A 504 25.10 15.72 -6.05
CA LEU A 504 25.17 16.48 -4.80
C LEU A 504 25.36 17.98 -5.03
N GLU A 505 26.22 18.38 -5.95
CA GLU A 505 26.43 19.79 -6.29
C GLU A 505 25.21 20.38 -7.00
N LEU A 506 24.65 19.69 -7.99
CA LEU A 506 23.48 20.19 -8.72
C LEU A 506 22.25 20.33 -7.81
N MET A 507 22.08 19.42 -6.84
CA MET A 507 21.04 19.55 -5.81
C MET A 507 21.27 20.74 -4.87
N GLN A 508 22.52 21.09 -4.55
CA GLN A 508 22.83 22.30 -3.75
C GLN A 508 22.52 23.58 -4.53
N LEU A 509 22.72 23.58 -5.84
CA LEU A 509 22.42 24.68 -6.74
C LEU A 509 20.93 24.81 -7.09
N ASP A 510 20.08 23.91 -6.59
CA ASP A 510 18.66 23.79 -6.98
C ASP A 510 18.46 23.72 -8.51
N TYR A 511 19.41 23.11 -9.21
CA TYR A 511 19.41 22.97 -10.65
C TYR A 511 19.41 21.49 -11.05
N ALA A 512 18.53 21.12 -11.98
CA ALA A 512 18.46 19.76 -12.51
C ALA A 512 18.22 19.79 -14.02
N PRO A 513 19.07 19.15 -14.84
CA PRO A 513 18.81 19.07 -16.26
C PRO A 513 17.51 18.30 -16.55
N GLY A 514 16.75 18.75 -17.56
CA GLY A 514 15.64 17.99 -18.13
C GLY A 514 16.16 16.95 -19.13
N TYR A 515 15.32 16.01 -19.59
CA TYR A 515 15.71 15.10 -20.68
C TYR A 515 15.91 15.87 -22.00
N PRO A 516 16.79 15.38 -22.92
CA PRO A 516 16.83 15.91 -24.28
C PRO A 516 15.47 15.74 -24.97
N GLN A 517 15.19 16.58 -25.96
CA GLN A 517 13.96 16.48 -26.74
C GLN A 517 13.98 15.21 -27.60
N ARG A 518 12.81 14.57 -27.76
CA ARG A 518 12.60 13.45 -28.68
C ARG A 518 12.62 13.86 -30.16
N LYS A 519 12.53 15.16 -30.44
CA LYS A 519 12.66 15.70 -31.79
C LYS A 519 14.06 16.22 -32.01
N VAL A 520 14.68 15.75 -33.09
CA VAL A 520 15.92 16.30 -33.62
C VAL A 520 15.58 16.89 -34.97
N GLY A 521 15.62 18.21 -35.04
CA GLY A 521 15.42 18.88 -36.30
C GLY A 521 14.01 18.79 -36.88
N GLY A 522 12.98 18.82 -36.02
CA GLY A 522 11.58 18.67 -36.44
C GLY A 522 11.13 17.22 -36.65
N VAL A 523 12.07 16.28 -36.82
CA VAL A 523 11.80 14.84 -36.96
C VAL A 523 11.77 14.18 -35.58
N GLU A 524 10.75 13.38 -35.32
CA GLU A 524 10.65 12.55 -34.11
C GLU A 524 11.59 11.35 -34.23
N LEU A 525 12.46 11.16 -33.23
CA LEU A 525 13.37 10.02 -33.17
C LEU A 525 12.60 8.71 -32.91
N SER A 526 13.05 7.62 -33.53
CA SER A 526 12.61 6.28 -33.15
C SER A 526 12.98 5.96 -31.70
N PRO A 527 12.31 5.00 -31.04
CA PRO A 527 12.65 4.59 -29.67
C PRO A 527 14.13 4.23 -29.49
N GLU A 528 14.72 3.50 -30.44
CA GLU A 528 16.11 3.08 -30.42
C GLU A 528 17.08 4.25 -30.60
N GLU A 529 16.77 5.17 -31.52
CA GLU A 529 17.57 6.39 -31.73
C GLU A 529 17.51 7.30 -30.50
N TYR A 530 16.34 7.43 -29.88
CA TYR A 530 16.17 8.22 -28.66
C TYR A 530 16.88 7.58 -27.46
N ASP A 531 16.84 6.25 -27.32
CA ASP A 531 17.59 5.51 -26.31
C ASP A 531 19.10 5.73 -26.46
N ALA A 532 19.63 5.59 -27.67
CA ALA A 532 21.03 5.84 -27.97
C ALA A 532 21.42 7.31 -27.68
N TYR A 533 20.57 8.26 -28.07
CA TYR A 533 20.80 9.68 -27.81
C TYR A 533 20.79 9.99 -26.31
N LEU A 534 19.87 9.43 -25.54
CA LEU A 534 19.83 9.56 -24.09
C LEU A 534 21.09 9.00 -23.44
N ALA A 535 21.50 7.79 -23.83
CA ALA A 535 22.68 7.13 -23.30
C ALA A 535 23.95 7.96 -23.54
N GLN A 536 24.17 8.37 -24.78
CA GLN A 536 25.39 9.06 -25.18
C GLN A 536 25.46 10.50 -24.66
N SER A 537 24.38 11.27 -24.81
CA SER A 537 24.36 12.67 -24.34
C SER A 537 24.38 12.76 -22.81
N GLY A 538 23.68 11.86 -22.13
CA GLY A 538 23.66 11.82 -20.67
C GLY A 538 25.02 11.47 -20.07
N GLN A 539 25.68 10.43 -20.61
CA GLN A 539 27.00 10.00 -20.15
C GLN A 539 28.05 11.08 -20.40
N ALA A 540 28.07 11.66 -21.61
CA ALA A 540 29.02 12.72 -21.94
C ALA A 540 28.85 13.97 -21.05
N ALA A 541 27.60 14.38 -20.80
CA ALA A 541 27.33 15.50 -19.89
C ALA A 541 27.80 15.19 -18.46
N HIS A 542 27.52 13.98 -17.97
CA HIS A 542 27.91 13.54 -16.64
C HIS A 542 29.44 13.52 -16.47
N ASP A 543 30.16 12.95 -17.43
CA ASP A 543 31.62 12.82 -17.35
C ASP A 543 32.35 14.18 -17.36
N GLU A 544 31.86 15.15 -18.13
CA GLU A 544 32.43 16.51 -18.14
C GLU A 544 32.05 17.27 -16.87
N LEU A 545 30.79 17.18 -16.41
CA LEU A 545 30.38 17.74 -15.12
C LEU A 545 31.21 17.18 -13.96
N ALA A 546 31.44 15.87 -13.94
CA ALA A 546 32.22 15.21 -12.89
C ALA A 546 33.68 15.70 -12.86
N ARG A 547 34.26 16.02 -14.03
CA ARG A 547 35.59 16.65 -14.11
C ARG A 547 35.57 18.08 -13.59
N LEU A 548 34.59 18.89 -14.01
CA LEU A 548 34.49 20.29 -13.60
C LEU A 548 34.20 20.43 -12.10
N VAL A 549 33.21 19.71 -11.57
CA VAL A 549 32.82 19.73 -10.14
C VAL A 549 34.00 19.47 -9.20
N ARG A 550 34.93 18.62 -9.61
CA ARG A 550 36.11 18.27 -8.79
C ARG A 550 37.23 19.31 -8.89
N SER A 551 37.13 20.28 -9.78
CA SER A 551 38.18 21.23 -10.10
C SER A 551 38.23 22.43 -9.13
N PRO A 552 39.41 23.06 -8.94
CA PRO A 552 39.52 24.30 -8.17
C PRO A 552 38.69 25.43 -8.77
N GLU A 553 38.55 25.47 -10.09
CA GLU A 553 37.79 26.49 -10.82
C GLU A 553 36.31 26.45 -10.45
N TRP A 554 35.68 25.26 -10.40
CA TRP A 554 34.29 25.13 -9.96
C TRP A 554 34.06 25.69 -8.55
N ARG A 555 34.96 25.37 -7.60
CA ARG A 555 34.86 25.85 -6.22
C ARG A 555 35.03 27.37 -6.11
N ALA A 556 35.76 27.98 -7.05
CA ALA A 556 35.95 29.43 -7.10
C ALA A 556 34.79 30.16 -7.78
N MET A 557 33.96 29.47 -8.58
CA MET A 557 32.80 30.06 -9.25
C MET A 557 31.68 30.40 -8.24
N PRO A 558 31.01 31.55 -8.40
CA PRO A 558 29.68 31.81 -7.84
C PRO A 558 28.65 30.77 -8.30
N ASP A 559 27.56 30.60 -7.53
CA ASP A 559 26.53 29.60 -7.83
C ASP A 559 25.85 29.81 -9.18
N ASP A 560 25.58 31.07 -9.57
CA ASP A 560 25.02 31.39 -10.89
C ASP A 560 25.95 30.95 -12.04
N ASP A 561 27.26 31.21 -11.91
CA ASP A 561 28.27 30.82 -12.90
C ASP A 561 28.42 29.29 -12.98
N ARG A 562 28.25 28.58 -11.85
CA ARG A 562 28.22 27.11 -11.80
C ARG A 562 27.02 26.56 -12.54
N ILE A 563 25.84 27.14 -12.35
CA ILE A 563 24.61 26.77 -13.07
C ILE A 563 24.81 26.99 -14.57
N ASP A 564 25.33 28.15 -14.97
CA ASP A 564 25.58 28.46 -16.38
C ASP A 564 26.60 27.51 -17.02
N ALA A 565 27.67 27.17 -16.29
CA ALA A 565 28.66 26.19 -16.72
C ALA A 565 28.03 24.79 -16.87
N ALA A 566 27.21 24.36 -15.91
CA ALA A 566 26.54 23.07 -15.97
C ALA A 566 25.55 22.99 -17.15
N GLN A 567 24.76 24.06 -17.36
CA GLN A 567 23.86 24.15 -18.51
C GLN A 567 24.62 24.11 -19.83
N ARG A 568 25.76 24.81 -19.92
CA ARG A 568 26.61 24.80 -21.12
C ARG A 568 27.13 23.40 -21.42
N ILE A 569 27.68 22.71 -20.43
CA ILE A 569 28.16 21.32 -20.59
C ILE A 569 27.04 20.40 -21.08
N VAL A 570 25.86 20.48 -20.46
CA VAL A 570 24.71 19.65 -20.87
C VAL A 570 24.27 19.97 -22.30
N ARG A 571 24.29 21.25 -22.71
CA ARG A 571 23.96 21.65 -24.08
C ARG A 571 24.99 21.16 -25.10
N GLU A 572 26.28 21.30 -24.81
CA GLU A 572 27.39 20.87 -25.67
C GLU A 572 27.38 19.35 -25.83
N ALA A 573 27.27 18.59 -24.73
CA ALA A 573 27.19 17.13 -24.78
C ALA A 573 26.02 16.62 -25.64
N ARG A 574 24.88 17.32 -25.63
CA ARG A 574 23.73 17.02 -26.49
C ARG A 574 23.96 17.38 -27.94
N ALA A 575 24.60 18.51 -28.21
CA ALA A 575 24.94 18.93 -29.57
C ALA A 575 25.92 17.92 -30.20
N ASP A 576 26.94 17.52 -29.46
CA ASP A 576 27.95 16.56 -29.89
C ASP A 576 27.34 15.17 -30.10
N ALA A 577 26.55 14.66 -29.16
CA ALA A 577 25.86 13.38 -29.31
C ALA A 577 24.91 13.39 -30.53
N ARG A 578 24.20 14.50 -30.76
CA ARG A 578 23.35 14.66 -31.93
C ARG A 578 24.14 14.67 -33.23
N ALA A 579 25.25 15.38 -33.29
CA ALA A 579 26.12 15.41 -34.47
C ALA A 579 26.72 14.02 -34.75
N GLN A 580 27.12 13.29 -33.72
CA GLN A 580 27.68 11.95 -33.86
C GLN A 580 26.65 10.91 -34.30
N LEU A 581 25.42 10.96 -33.77
CA LEU A 581 24.37 10.00 -34.08
C LEU A 581 23.61 10.33 -35.38
N PHE A 582 23.39 11.61 -35.65
CA PHE A 582 22.44 12.05 -36.69
C PHE A 582 23.07 12.96 -37.75
N GLY A 583 24.33 13.38 -37.59
CA GLY A 583 25.02 14.32 -38.50
C GLY A 583 25.30 13.81 -39.92
N GLY A 584 24.83 12.61 -40.27
CA GLY A 584 24.87 12.05 -41.62
C GLY A 584 23.58 11.36 -42.09
N SER A 585 22.44 11.58 -41.39
CA SER A 585 21.13 10.99 -41.75
C SER A 585 20.39 11.91 -42.75
N PRO A 586 19.47 11.43 -43.62
CA PRO A 586 18.80 12.23 -44.66
C PRO A 586 18.03 13.45 -44.15
N ALA A 587 17.79 13.53 -42.84
CA ALA A 587 17.28 14.73 -42.21
C ALA A 587 18.21 15.94 -42.41
N ALA A 588 19.53 15.73 -42.58
CA ALA A 588 20.54 16.78 -42.78
C ALA A 588 20.42 17.54 -44.11
N ASP A 589 19.81 16.93 -45.15
CA ASP A 589 19.66 17.56 -46.46
C ASP A 589 18.54 18.63 -46.48
N GLU A 590 17.65 18.69 -45.48
CA GLU A 590 16.66 19.77 -45.30
C GLU A 590 17.22 21.01 -44.56
N TRP A 591 18.48 20.98 -44.11
CA TRP A 591 19.09 22.07 -43.30
C TRP A 591 19.83 23.13 -44.12
N ALA A 592 19.89 22.99 -45.44
CA ALA A 592 20.58 23.94 -46.30
C ALA A 592 19.76 25.21 -46.64
N ASP A 593 18.45 25.22 -46.38
CA ASP A 593 17.52 26.23 -46.92
C ASP A 593 16.89 27.17 -45.87
N PHE A 594 17.58 27.46 -44.76
CA PHE A 594 17.14 28.53 -43.85
C PHE A 594 18.27 29.50 -43.53
N GLU A 595 18.21 30.67 -44.18
CA GLU A 595 18.95 31.86 -43.78
C GLU A 595 18.51 32.33 -42.37
N PRO A 596 19.42 32.87 -41.55
CA PRO A 596 19.07 33.43 -40.26
C PRO A 596 18.27 34.72 -40.48
N VAL A 597 17.06 34.77 -39.92
CA VAL A 597 16.28 36.02 -39.85
C VAL A 597 16.85 36.85 -38.69
N GLU A 598 17.22 38.11 -39.00
CA GLU A 598 17.72 39.15 -38.09
C GLU A 598 16.82 39.45 -36.88
#